data_AF-A0ABD0Q1T0-F1
#
_entry.id   AF-A0ABD0Q1T0-F1
#
_cell.length_a   1.000
_cell.length_b   1.000
_cell.length_c   1.000
_cell.angle_alpha   90.00
_cell.angle_beta   90.00
_cell.angle_gamma   90.00
#
_symmetry.space_group_name_H-M   'P 1'
#
loop_
_entity.id
_entity.type
_entity.pdbx_description
1 polymer ?
#
loop_
_entity_poly.entity_id
_entity_poly.type
_entity_poly.pdbx_seq_one_letter_code
_entity_poly.pdbx_strand_id
1 'polypeptide(L)' 'IDQWNKVIEQLGTPSQEFMMKLNQSVRTYVENRPRYAGYSFEKLFPDVLFPADSDHNKLK' A
#
# COMPACT_ATOMS: atom_id res chain seq x y z
N ILE A 1 0.02 -13.74 8.23
CA ILE A 1 -0.60 -14.13 6.94
C ILE A 1 -1.66 -13.11 6.53
N ASP A 2 -2.64 -12.81 7.39
CA ASP A 2 -3.71 -11.83 7.12
C ASP A 2 -3.21 -10.38 6.88
N GLN A 3 -2.19 -9.94 7.62
CA GLN A 3 -1.61 -8.60 7.45
C GLN A 3 -1.04 -8.35 6.05
N TRP A 4 -0.34 -9.36 5.48
CA TRP A 4 0.23 -9.20 4.14
C TRP A 4 -0.86 -8.99 3.09
N ASN A 5 -1.94 -9.77 3.17
CA ASN A 5 -3.08 -9.64 2.24
C ASN A 5 -3.70 -8.24 2.34
N LYS A 6 -3.97 -7.75 3.55
CA LYS A 6 -4.49 -6.40 3.77
C LYS A 6 -3.59 -5.32 3.18
N VAL A 7 -2.27 -5.47 3.30
CA VAL A 7 -1.32 -4.49 2.74
C VAL A 7 -1.36 -4.50 1.22
N ILE A 8 -1.27 -5.67 0.56
CA ILE A 8 -1.24 -5.73 -0.91
C ILE A 8 -2.59 -5.40 -1.56
N GLU A 9 -3.70 -5.64 -0.87
CA GLU A 9 -5.03 -5.26 -1.36
C GLU A 9 -5.20 -3.73 -1.40
N GLN A 10 -4.58 -3.01 -0.46
CA GLN A 10 -4.65 -1.55 -0.38
C GLN A 10 -3.56 -0.87 -1.21
N LEU A 11 -2.31 -1.30 -1.07
CA LEU A 11 -1.13 -0.67 -1.69
C LEU A 11 -0.72 -1.29 -3.03
N GLY A 12 -1.24 -2.47 -3.36
CA GLY A 12 -0.87 -3.23 -4.53
C GLY A 12 0.25 -4.24 -4.29
N THR A 13 0.48 -5.08 -5.30
CA THR A 13 1.59 -6.04 -5.29
C THR A 13 2.93 -5.32 -5.47
N PRO A 14 3.93 -5.59 -4.62
CA PRO A 14 5.22 -4.90 -4.68
C PRO A 14 6.01 -5.25 -5.95
N SER A 15 6.98 -4.40 -6.28
CA SER A 15 7.85 -4.57 -7.44
C SER A 15 8.77 -5.79 -7.33
N GLN A 16 9.28 -6.26 -8.47
CA GLN A 16 10.17 -7.41 -8.51
C GLN A 16 11.48 -7.16 -7.75
N GLU A 17 11.98 -5.92 -7.73
CA GLU A 17 13.17 -5.54 -6.96
C GLU A 17 12.95 -5.73 -5.44
N PHE A 18 11.76 -5.41 -4.94
CA PHE A 18 11.41 -5.67 -3.55
C PHE A 18 11.36 -7.17 -3.26
N MET A 19 10.76 -7.95 -4.16
CA MET A 19 10.66 -9.40 -4.04
C MET A 19 12.04 -10.07 -3.97
N MET A 20 13.02 -9.54 -4.71
CA MET A 20 14.40 -10.02 -4.69
C MET A 20 15.11 -9.83 -3.34
N LYS A 21 14.65 -8.90 -2.49
CA LYS A 21 15.18 -8.69 -1.13
C LYS A 21 14.59 -9.67 -0.10
N LEU A 22 13.50 -10.37 -0.44
CA LEU A 22 12.86 -11.35 0.43
C LEU A 22 13.61 -12.70 0.40
N ASN A 23 13.54 -13.43 1.51
CA ASN A 23 14.03 -14.81 1.57
C ASN A 23 13.19 -15.72 0.65
N GLN A 24 13.76 -16.87 0.25
CA GLN A 24 13.13 -17.75 -0.75
C GLN A 24 11.71 -18.21 -0.35
N SER A 25 11.51 -18.63 0.91
CA SER A 25 10.19 -19.11 1.37
C SER A 25 9.13 -18.01 1.38
N VAL A 26 9.50 -16.81 1.81
CA VAL A 26 8.61 -15.64 1.81
C VAL A 26 8.34 -15.17 0.38
N ARG A 27 9.36 -15.15 -0.48
CA ARG A 27 9.20 -14.80 -1.91
C ARG A 27 8.19 -15.73 -2.58
N THR A 28 8.37 -17.05 -2.45
CA THR A 28 7.44 -18.05 -2.99
C THR A 28 6.03 -17.84 -2.43
N TYR A 29 5.89 -17.52 -1.14
CA TYR A 29 4.59 -17.22 -0.55
C TYR A 29 3.93 -15.98 -1.17
N VAL A 30 4.67 -14.88 -1.35
CA VAL A 30 4.13 -13.63 -1.93
C VAL A 30 3.84 -13.77 -3.42
N GLU A 31 4.70 -14.45 -4.18
CA GLU A 31 4.53 -14.65 -5.63
C GLU A 31 3.32 -15.53 -5.96
N ASN A 32 2.93 -16.43 -5.07
CA ASN A 32 1.72 -17.25 -5.21
C ASN A 32 0.42 -16.53 -4.83
N ARG A 33 0.48 -15.25 -4.42
CA ARG A 33 -0.73 -14.46 -4.12
C ARG A 33 -1.29 -13.78 -5.38
N PRO A 34 -2.61 -13.51 -5.41
CA PRO A 34 -3.20 -12.69 -6.47
C PRO A 34 -2.48 -11.34 -6.58
N ARG A 35 -2.34 -10.86 -7.82
CA ARG A 35 -1.78 -9.54 -8.08
C ARG A 35 -2.86 -8.48 -7.91
N TYR A 36 -2.53 -7.43 -7.16
CA TYR A 36 -3.39 -6.28 -6.92
C TYR A 36 -2.72 -5.02 -7.46
N ALA A 37 -3.50 -4.17 -8.13
CA ALA A 37 -3.02 -2.86 -8.58
C ALA A 37 -2.86 -1.85 -7.43
N GLY A 38 -3.57 -2.07 -6.31
CA GLY A 38 -3.68 -1.11 -5.20
C GLY A 38 -4.65 0.03 -5.52
N TYR A 39 -4.87 0.89 -4.53
CA TYR A 39 -5.63 2.13 -4.65
C TYR A 39 -4.69 3.34 -4.62
N SER A 40 -5.10 4.45 -5.25
CA SER A 40 -4.39 5.73 -5.10
C SER A 40 -4.48 6.21 -3.65
N PHE A 41 -3.50 7.00 -3.22
CA PHE A 41 -3.51 7.60 -1.88
C PHE A 41 -4.76 8.46 -1.64
N GLU A 42 -5.27 9.16 -2.66
CA GLU A 42 -6.52 9.94 -2.59
C GLU A 42 -7.73 9.06 -2.25
N LYS A 43 -7.75 7.81 -2.70
CA LYS A 43 -8.82 6.86 -2.41
C LYS A 43 -8.63 6.16 -1.06
N LEU A 44 -7.39 5.90 -0.67
CA LEU A 44 -7.05 5.35 0.65
C LEU A 44 -7.30 6.36 1.77
N PHE A 45 -6.99 7.62 1.51
CA PHE A 45 -7.08 8.74 2.43
C PHE A 45 -7.81 9.90 1.73
N PRO A 46 -9.14 9.82 1.58
CA PRO A 46 -9.91 10.91 1.00
C PRO A 46 -9.94 12.13 1.92
N ASP A 47 -10.04 13.32 1.33
CA ASP A 47 -10.00 14.62 2.02
C ASP A 47 -11.03 14.74 3.17
N VAL A 48 -12.15 14.02 3.07
CA VAL A 48 -13.18 13.95 4.13
C VAL A 48 -12.68 13.34 5.45
N LEU A 49 -11.60 12.55 5.41
CA LEU A 49 -10.96 12.01 6.62
C LEU A 49 -10.04 13.01 7.30
N PHE A 50 -9.71 14.12 6.63
CA PHE A 50 -8.88 15.17 7.17
C PHE A 50 -9.76 16.28 7.77
N PRO A 51 -9.37 16.87 8.91
CA PRO A 51 -10.08 18.03 9.45
C PRO A 51 -10.07 19.19 8.46
N ALA A 52 -11.22 19.85 8.25
CA ALA A 52 -11.33 21.02 7.37
C ALA A 52 -10.40 22.18 7.78
N ASP A 53 -9.96 22.21 9.04
CA ASP A 53 -9.06 23.22 9.58
C ASP A 53 -7.58 22.95 9.27
N SER A 54 -7.26 21.82 8.59
CA SER A 54 -5.89 21.44 8.23
C SER A 54 -5.34 22.19 7.00
N ASP A 55 -6.00 23.27 6.57
CA ASP A 55 -5.47 24.23 5.60
C ASP A 55 -4.11 24.78 6.07
N HIS A 56 -3.04 24.12 5.63
CA HIS A 56 -1.65 24.56 5.74
C HIS A 56 -1.34 25.78 4.84
N ASN A 57 -2.37 26.51 4.38
CA ASN A 57 -2.23 27.83 3.75
C ASN A 57 -1.79 28.94 4.73
N LYS A 58 -1.53 28.62 6.01
CA LYS A 58 -0.99 29.55 7.01
C LYS A 58 0.54 29.57 7.14
N LEU A 59 1.27 28.98 6.21
CA LEU A 59 2.72 29.17 6.06
C LEU A 59 3.00 29.88 4.73
N LYS A 60 2.57 31.14 4.63
CA LYS A 60 3.13 32.11 3.70
C LYS A 60 3.99 33.11 4.48
#